data_AF-A0A937TS65-F1
#
_entry.id   AF-A0A937TS65-F1
#
_cell.length_a   1.000
_cell.length_b   1.000
_cell.length_c   1.000
_cell.angle_alpha   90.00
_cell.angle_beta   90.00
_cell.angle_gamma   90.00
#
_symmetry.space_group_name_H-M   'P 1'
#
loop_
_entity.id
_entity.type
_entity.pdbx_description
1 polymer ?
#
loop_
_entity_poly.entity_id
_entity_poly.type
_entity_poly.pdbx_seq_one_letter_code
_entity_poly.pdbx_strand_id
1 'polypeptide(L)'
;MPPFIKKFLISFSVFFLFILSSQNIFALELKSKYFEVHIHKDIDSYKLLRKLNINYFLHLDMTALKASPNLESMLRDTLDAIYLEVSDILDMHMYSFRVYLEILPNKNYLSKILQEHSRKEINISSFYFYEKNTIYISAEDLRVGMLGHEVAHAIISHYFVVPPPAKVQEILSGYVEYSLNKSTDK
;
A
#
# COMPACT_ATOMS: atom_id res chain seq x y z
N MET A 1 27.04 -45.55 -49.88
CA MET A 1 27.12 -44.31 -49.09
C MET A 1 26.12 -44.38 -47.94
N PRO A 2 26.57 -44.51 -46.68
CA PRO A 2 25.79 -44.15 -45.47
C PRO A 2 25.92 -42.61 -45.26
N PRO A 3 25.06 -41.90 -44.48
CA PRO A 3 25.05 -42.04 -43.02
C PRO A 3 23.73 -41.76 -42.24
N PHE A 4 23.63 -42.44 -41.09
CA PHE A 4 23.23 -41.89 -39.78
C PHE A 4 21.76 -41.54 -39.47
N ILE A 5 21.02 -42.55 -39.04
CA ILE A 5 20.02 -42.40 -37.96
C ILE A 5 20.79 -42.42 -36.64
N LYS A 6 20.97 -41.25 -36.03
CA LYS A 6 21.59 -41.08 -34.71
C LYS A 6 20.48 -40.92 -33.67
N LYS A 7 20.43 -41.90 -32.76
CA LYS A 7 19.96 -41.87 -31.37
C LYS A 7 19.53 -40.49 -30.85
N PHE A 8 18.27 -40.36 -30.41
CA PHE A 8 17.93 -39.51 -29.27
C PHE A 8 16.97 -40.25 -28.34
N LEU A 9 17.58 -41.09 -27.51
CA LEU A 9 17.02 -41.59 -26.26
C LEU A 9 17.27 -40.49 -25.19
N ILE A 10 16.28 -40.30 -24.31
CA ILE A 10 16.39 -39.71 -22.97
C ILE A 10 16.41 -38.17 -22.92
N SER A 11 15.24 -37.59 -22.63
CA SER A 11 15.02 -36.83 -21.37
C SER A 11 13.58 -36.30 -21.36
N PHE A 12 12.63 -37.18 -21.03
CA PHE A 12 11.20 -36.88 -20.92
C PHE A 12 10.77 -36.62 -19.45
N SER A 13 11.65 -36.08 -18.58
CA SER A 13 11.34 -36.07 -17.14
C SER A 13 11.93 -34.93 -16.30
N VAL A 14 12.21 -33.73 -16.84
CA VAL A 14 12.65 -32.60 -15.98
C VAL A 14 11.91 -31.29 -16.22
N PHE A 15 11.11 -31.14 -17.27
CA PHE A 15 10.54 -29.83 -17.64
C PHE A 15 9.10 -29.56 -17.16
N PHE A 16 8.62 -30.27 -16.14
CA PHE A 16 7.29 -30.04 -15.58
C PHE A 16 7.29 -30.10 -14.04
N LEU A 17 8.27 -29.43 -13.43
CA LEU A 17 8.35 -29.25 -11.97
C LEU A 17 8.80 -27.84 -11.59
N PHE A 18 8.39 -26.86 -12.39
CA PHE A 18 8.30 -25.45 -12.00
C PHE A 18 6.85 -24.99 -12.22
N ILE A 19 5.90 -25.79 -11.75
CA ILE A 19 4.57 -25.25 -11.47
C ILE A 19 4.77 -24.34 -10.27
N LEU A 20 4.71 -23.05 -10.57
CA LEU A 20 4.69 -21.90 -9.69
C LEU A 20 4.25 -22.27 -8.27
N SER A 21 5.21 -22.27 -7.34
CA SER A 21 4.86 -21.87 -5.99
C SER A 21 4.55 -20.37 -6.05
N SER A 22 3.33 -20.02 -6.45
CA SER A 22 2.75 -18.74 -6.07
C SER A 22 2.59 -18.81 -4.55
N GLN A 23 3.68 -18.61 -3.82
CA GLN A 23 3.57 -18.36 -2.39
C GLN A 23 2.67 -17.14 -2.29
N ASN A 24 1.50 -17.28 -1.68
CA ASN A 24 0.66 -16.13 -1.35
C ASN A 24 1.53 -15.17 -0.53
N ILE A 25 1.98 -14.10 -1.20
CA ILE A 25 2.89 -13.09 -0.64
C ILE A 25 2.12 -12.27 0.41
N PHE A 26 0.81 -12.15 0.23
CA PHE A 26 -0.11 -11.46 1.13
C PHE A 26 -0.80 -12.46 2.06
N ALA A 27 -0.84 -12.14 3.35
CA ALA A 27 -1.63 -12.90 4.32
C ALA A 27 -3.04 -12.37 4.50
N LEU A 28 -3.26 -11.08 4.19
CA LEU A 28 -4.56 -10.45 4.36
C LEU A 28 -4.86 -9.56 3.16
N GLU A 29 -6.03 -9.81 2.58
CA GLU A 29 -6.65 -8.98 1.57
C GLU A 29 -7.97 -8.48 2.15
N LEU A 30 -8.15 -7.17 2.19
CA LEU A 30 -9.36 -6.55 2.74
C LEU A 30 -9.85 -5.45 1.81
N LYS A 31 -11.17 -5.28 1.76
CA LYS A 31 -11.82 -4.23 1.01
C LYS A 31 -12.57 -3.32 1.98
N SER A 32 -12.28 -2.03 1.93
CA SER A 32 -13.03 -0.97 2.62
C SER A 32 -13.84 -0.16 1.59
N LYS A 33 -14.41 0.98 1.99
CA LYS A 33 -15.12 1.87 1.06
C LYS A 33 -14.14 2.48 0.05
N TYR A 34 -13.02 3.01 0.53
CA TYR A 34 -12.04 3.74 -0.28
C TYR A 34 -10.77 2.96 -0.61
N PHE A 35 -10.56 1.79 -0.01
CA PHE A 35 -9.36 0.98 -0.25
C PHE A 35 -9.65 -0.47 -0.67
N GLU A 36 -8.72 -1.00 -1.45
CA GLU A 36 -8.42 -2.43 -1.56
C GLU A 36 -7.00 -2.64 -1.06
N VAL A 37 -6.84 -3.37 0.04
CA VAL A 37 -5.58 -3.42 0.78
C VAL A 37 -5.02 -4.83 0.77
N HIS A 38 -3.75 -4.94 0.42
CA HIS A 38 -2.98 -6.17 0.48
C HIS A 38 -1.85 -6.02 1.50
N ILE A 39 -1.84 -6.89 2.50
CA ILE A 39 -0.86 -6.85 3.59
C ILE A 39 0.06 -8.07 3.49
N HIS A 40 1.36 -7.81 3.37
CA HIS A 40 2.36 -8.87 3.29
C HIS A 40 2.31 -9.79 4.51
N LYS A 41 2.52 -11.09 4.30
CA LYS A 41 2.37 -12.13 5.33
C LYS A 41 3.23 -12.00 6.58
N ASP A 42 4.31 -11.23 6.49
CA ASP A 42 5.28 -11.04 7.57
C ASP A 42 4.95 -9.83 8.46
N ILE A 43 3.78 -9.19 8.25
CA ILE A 43 3.37 -7.98 8.96
C ILE A 43 2.37 -8.33 10.07
N ASP A 44 2.69 -7.91 11.29
CA ASP A 44 1.77 -7.93 12.42
C ASP A 44 0.70 -6.84 12.27
N SER A 45 -0.54 -7.26 12.05
CA SER A 45 -1.70 -6.37 11.85
C SER A 45 -2.07 -5.56 13.10
N TYR A 46 -1.81 -6.05 14.32
CA TYR A 46 -1.99 -5.25 15.54
C TYR A 46 -0.96 -4.14 15.64
N LYS A 47 0.31 -4.45 15.32
CA LYS A 47 1.37 -3.43 15.27
C LYS A 47 1.07 -2.37 14.21
N LEU A 48 0.51 -2.79 13.08
CA LEU A 48 0.07 -1.91 12.00
C LEU A 48 -1.01 -0.93 12.46
N LEU A 49 -2.08 -1.41 13.09
CA LEU A 49 -3.16 -0.55 13.60
C LEU A 49 -2.67 0.49 14.60
N ARG A 50 -1.72 0.13 15.47
CA ARG A 50 -1.11 1.09 16.41
C ARG A 50 -0.36 2.20 15.68
N LYS A 51 0.33 1.88 14.58
CA LYS A 51 1.03 2.88 13.76
C LYS A 51 0.09 3.80 12.99
N LEU A 52 -1.12 3.32 12.67
CA LEU A 52 -2.17 4.11 12.02
C LEU A 52 -2.96 4.99 13.01
N ASN A 53 -2.55 5.05 14.27
CA ASN A 53 -3.18 5.85 15.33
C ASN A 53 -4.71 5.67 15.40
N ILE A 54 -5.14 4.43 15.48
CA ILE A 54 -6.56 4.05 15.54
C ILE A 54 -7.37 4.77 16.64
N ASN A 55 -6.74 5.14 17.76
CA ASN A 55 -7.42 5.83 18.85
C ASN A 55 -7.88 7.24 18.43
N TYR A 56 -7.07 7.93 17.62
CA TYR A 56 -7.42 9.24 17.09
C TYR A 56 -8.63 9.14 16.15
N PHE A 57 -8.60 8.20 15.20
CA PHE A 57 -9.61 8.11 14.14
C PHE A 57 -10.92 7.46 14.57
N LEU A 58 -10.89 6.49 15.48
CA LEU A 58 -12.09 5.77 15.93
C LEU A 58 -12.57 6.19 17.32
N HIS A 59 -11.88 7.13 17.97
CA HIS A 59 -12.14 7.52 19.37
C HIS A 59 -12.21 6.33 20.34
N LEU A 60 -11.45 5.27 20.06
CA LEU A 60 -11.44 4.05 20.86
C LEU A 60 -10.37 4.12 21.96
N ASP A 61 -10.71 3.58 23.13
CA ASP A 61 -9.73 3.29 24.17
C ASP A 61 -8.94 2.00 23.83
N MET A 62 -7.66 1.97 24.21
CA MET A 62 -6.74 0.83 24.08
C MET A 62 -7.27 -0.45 24.76
N THR A 63 -8.16 -0.32 25.74
CA THR A 63 -8.84 -1.45 26.38
C THR A 63 -9.89 -2.08 25.47
N ALA A 64 -10.62 -1.28 24.67
CA ALA A 64 -11.61 -1.75 23.70
C ALA A 64 -10.95 -2.47 22.51
N LEU A 65 -9.74 -2.05 22.10
CA LEU A 65 -8.93 -2.71 21.09
C LEU A 65 -8.59 -4.18 21.42
N LYS A 66 -8.28 -4.46 22.69
CA LYS A 66 -7.95 -5.82 23.16
C LYS A 66 -9.18 -6.71 23.32
N ALA A 67 -10.35 -6.09 23.53
CA ALA A 67 -11.63 -6.78 23.65
C ALA A 67 -12.36 -6.91 22.29
N SER A 68 -11.90 -6.23 21.25
CA SER A 68 -12.54 -6.19 19.93
C SER A 68 -12.32 -7.50 19.17
N PRO A 69 -13.40 -8.20 18.76
CA PRO A 69 -13.29 -9.47 18.06
C PRO A 69 -12.97 -9.35 16.56
N ASN A 70 -12.81 -8.15 15.97
CA ASN A 70 -12.55 -8.03 14.53
C ASN A 70 -11.54 -6.94 14.13
N LEU A 71 -10.26 -7.30 14.18
CA LEU A 71 -9.11 -6.50 13.76
C LEU A 71 -9.23 -5.96 12.33
N GLU A 72 -9.80 -6.74 11.41
CA GLU A 72 -9.94 -6.34 10.02
C GLU A 72 -10.96 -5.21 9.85
N SER A 73 -12.08 -5.27 10.57
CA SER A 73 -13.07 -4.19 10.58
C SER A 73 -12.43 -2.88 11.03
N MET A 74 -11.69 -2.95 12.14
CA MET A 74 -10.99 -1.79 12.70
C MET A 74 -10.00 -1.18 11.72
N LEU A 75 -9.28 -2.02 10.96
CA LEU A 75 -8.36 -1.56 9.92
C LEU A 75 -9.10 -0.91 8.75
N ARG A 76 -10.22 -1.49 8.29
CA ARG A 76 -11.06 -0.89 7.24
C ARG A 76 -11.57 0.49 7.68
N ASP A 77 -12.11 0.58 8.88
CA ASP A 77 -12.68 1.81 9.42
C ASP A 77 -11.61 2.89 9.61
N THR A 78 -10.42 2.51 10.12
CA THR A 78 -9.29 3.43 10.29
C THR A 78 -8.80 3.97 8.95
N LEU A 79 -8.66 3.11 7.93
CA LEU A 79 -8.22 3.54 6.61
C LEU A 79 -9.24 4.45 5.94
N ASP A 80 -10.54 4.11 6.03
CA ASP A 80 -11.59 4.95 5.49
C ASP A 80 -11.64 6.32 6.21
N ALA A 81 -11.40 6.36 7.53
CA ALA A 81 -11.30 7.61 8.29
C ALA A 81 -10.09 8.46 7.86
N ILE A 82 -8.92 7.84 7.62
CA ILE A 82 -7.74 8.54 7.08
C ILE A 82 -8.07 9.16 5.71
N TYR A 83 -8.71 8.41 4.81
CA TYR A 83 -9.09 8.94 3.51
C TYR A 83 -10.05 10.14 3.60
N LEU A 84 -11.04 10.05 4.48
CA LEU A 84 -11.97 11.14 4.72
C LEU A 84 -11.27 12.37 5.29
N GLU A 85 -10.41 12.20 6.30
CA GLU A 85 -9.63 13.30 6.86
C GLU A 85 -8.73 13.98 5.81
N VAL A 86 -8.07 13.19 4.95
CA VAL A 86 -7.27 13.75 3.84
C VAL A 86 -8.16 14.52 2.86
N SER A 87 -9.34 13.98 2.53
CA SER A 87 -10.31 14.65 1.66
C SER A 87 -10.77 15.98 2.26
N ASP A 88 -11.02 16.01 3.57
CA ASP A 88 -11.46 17.19 4.32
C ASP A 88 -10.34 18.25 4.39
N ILE A 89 -9.08 17.85 4.63
CA ILE A 89 -7.92 18.76 4.63
C ILE A 89 -7.72 19.41 3.25
N LEU A 90 -7.93 18.66 2.18
CA LEU A 90 -7.80 19.15 0.80
C LEU A 90 -9.03 19.89 0.29
N ASP A 91 -10.19 19.75 0.95
CA ASP A 91 -11.51 20.12 0.43
C ASP A 91 -11.81 19.49 -0.94
N MET A 92 -11.40 18.22 -1.11
CA MET A 92 -11.51 17.45 -2.36
C MET A 92 -12.15 16.10 -2.10
N HIS A 93 -13.46 16.00 -2.36
CA HIS A 93 -14.23 14.79 -2.05
C HIS A 93 -14.53 13.94 -3.29
N MET A 94 -14.01 12.71 -3.31
CA MET A 94 -14.29 11.71 -4.35
C MET A 94 -14.99 10.49 -3.74
N TYR A 95 -16.32 10.42 -3.88
CA TYR A 95 -17.14 9.40 -3.19
C TYR A 95 -17.14 8.01 -3.87
N SER A 96 -16.72 7.92 -5.13
CA SER A 96 -16.69 6.68 -5.94
C SER A 96 -15.27 6.24 -6.32
N PHE A 97 -14.27 6.74 -5.60
CA PHE A 97 -12.86 6.43 -5.84
C PHE A 97 -12.35 5.36 -4.87
N ARG A 98 -11.51 4.46 -5.39
CA ARG A 98 -10.90 3.38 -4.62
C ARG A 98 -9.42 3.31 -4.94
N VAL A 99 -8.58 3.35 -3.91
CA VAL A 99 -7.12 3.28 -4.00
C VAL A 99 -6.65 1.88 -3.61
N TYR A 100 -5.69 1.34 -4.35
CA TYR A 100 -5.03 0.10 -3.95
C TYR A 100 -3.92 0.43 -2.94
N LEU A 101 -3.83 -0.32 -1.85
CA LEU A 101 -2.81 -0.12 -0.83
C LEU A 101 -2.03 -1.41 -0.61
N GLU A 102 -0.76 -1.41 -0.97
CA GLU A 102 0.17 -2.51 -0.73
C GLU A 102 1.09 -2.18 0.43
N ILE A 103 0.90 -2.90 1.54
CA ILE A 103 1.69 -2.74 2.75
C ILE A 103 2.77 -3.83 2.77
N LEU A 104 4.03 -3.40 2.67
CA LEU A 104 5.20 -4.26 2.53
C LEU A 104 6.03 -4.27 3.81
N PRO A 105 6.83 -5.31 4.08
CA PRO A 105 7.51 -5.42 5.38
C PRO A 105 8.50 -4.28 5.65
N ASN A 106 9.25 -3.85 4.64
CA ASN A 106 10.32 -2.86 4.75
C ASN A 106 10.67 -2.23 3.40
N LYS A 107 11.58 -1.25 3.41
CA LYS A 107 12.05 -0.54 2.20
C LYS A 107 12.73 -1.43 1.17
N ASN A 108 13.33 -2.55 1.57
CA ASN A 108 13.98 -3.44 0.60
C ASN A 108 12.96 -4.07 -0.35
N TYR A 109 11.73 -4.34 0.12
CA TYR A 109 10.63 -4.79 -0.75
C TYR A 109 10.18 -3.68 -1.69
N LEU A 110 10.06 -2.43 -1.20
CA LEU A 110 9.76 -1.27 -2.05
C LEU A 110 10.80 -1.06 -3.14
N SER A 111 12.09 -1.10 -2.77
CA SER A 111 13.20 -0.95 -3.72
C SER A 111 13.15 -2.01 -4.82
N LYS A 112 12.78 -3.26 -4.51
CA LYS A 112 12.62 -4.31 -5.52
C LYS A 112 11.50 -3.98 -6.51
N ILE A 113 10.33 -3.57 -6.02
CA ILE A 113 9.20 -3.16 -6.87
C ILE A 113 9.59 -1.95 -7.73
N LEU A 114 10.29 -0.97 -7.15
CA LEU A 114 10.76 0.20 -7.87
C LEU A 114 11.82 -0.14 -8.91
N GLN A 115 12.74 -1.07 -8.65
CA GLN A 115 13.77 -1.49 -9.60
C GLN A 115 13.19 -2.10 -10.88
N GLU A 116 12.04 -2.79 -10.78
CA GLU A 116 11.32 -3.29 -11.95
C GLU A 116 10.79 -2.17 -12.84
N HIS A 117 10.52 -0.99 -12.28
CA HIS A 117 9.92 0.14 -12.98
C HIS A 117 10.92 1.30 -13.23
N SER A 118 12.03 1.36 -12.49
CA SER A 118 12.98 2.46 -12.46
C SER A 118 14.41 1.93 -12.32
N ARG A 119 15.32 2.35 -13.21
CA ARG A 119 16.73 1.90 -13.22
C ARG A 119 17.60 2.52 -12.13
N LYS A 120 17.00 3.03 -11.04
CA LYS A 120 17.70 3.72 -9.96
C LYS A 120 17.32 3.10 -8.62
N GLU A 121 18.32 2.85 -7.79
CA GLU A 121 18.10 2.53 -6.39
C GLU A 121 17.62 3.80 -5.67
N ILE A 122 16.40 3.76 -5.16
CA ILE A 122 15.79 4.86 -4.42
C ILE A 122 15.38 4.32 -3.06
N ASN A 123 15.97 4.88 -2.00
CA ASN A 123 15.63 4.56 -0.62
C ASN A 123 14.42 5.40 -0.16
N ILE A 124 13.22 4.98 -0.56
CA ILE A 124 11.96 5.62 -0.14
C ILE A 124 11.12 4.67 0.72
N SER A 125 10.35 5.27 1.63
CA SER A 125 9.48 4.54 2.57
C SER A 125 8.07 4.33 2.05
N SER A 126 7.67 5.11 1.04
CA SER A 126 6.37 5.05 0.39
C SER A 126 6.44 5.70 -0.99
N PHE A 127 5.48 5.38 -1.85
CA PHE A 127 5.15 6.15 -3.04
C PHE A 127 3.77 5.76 -3.57
N TYR A 128 3.10 6.72 -4.19
CA TYR A 128 1.92 6.50 -5.01
C TYR A 128 2.29 6.26 -6.48
N PHE A 129 1.83 5.15 -7.04
CA PHE A 129 2.00 4.81 -8.45
C PHE A 129 0.71 5.03 -9.24
N TYR A 130 0.66 6.15 -9.94
CA TYR A 130 -0.52 6.62 -10.67
C TYR A 130 -1.10 5.60 -11.66
N GLU A 131 -0.26 4.94 -12.47
CA GLU A 131 -0.73 4.02 -13.52
C GLU A 131 -1.52 2.82 -12.98
N LYS A 132 -1.20 2.36 -11.76
CA LYS A 132 -1.91 1.26 -11.09
C LYS A 132 -2.92 1.74 -10.05
N ASN A 133 -2.96 3.05 -9.79
CA ASN A 133 -3.66 3.64 -8.67
C ASN A 133 -3.32 2.97 -7.33
N THR A 134 -2.03 2.67 -7.14
CA THR A 134 -1.54 1.88 -5.99
C THR A 134 -0.59 2.69 -5.14
N ILE A 135 -0.87 2.76 -3.85
CA ILE A 135 0.06 3.22 -2.82
C ILE A 135 0.88 2.01 -2.36
N TYR A 136 2.20 2.13 -2.45
CA TYR A 136 3.13 1.18 -1.86
C TYR A 136 3.75 1.80 -0.61
N ILE A 137 3.74 1.09 0.53
CA ILE A 137 4.26 1.63 1.79
C ILE A 137 4.98 0.56 2.63
N SER A 138 6.07 0.98 3.28
CA SER A 138 6.83 0.17 4.23
C SER A 138 6.11 0.16 5.58
N ALA A 139 5.69 -1.02 6.05
CA ALA A 139 5.15 -1.22 7.39
C ALA A 139 6.17 -0.85 8.48
N GLU A 140 7.47 -1.01 8.23
CA GLU A 140 8.54 -0.62 9.14
C GLU A 140 8.58 0.88 9.40
N ASP A 141 8.33 1.70 8.37
CA ASP A 141 8.43 3.16 8.43
C ASP A 141 7.07 3.88 8.47
N LEU A 142 5.98 3.12 8.38
CA LEU A 142 4.61 3.64 8.32
C LEU A 142 4.34 4.63 9.45
N ARG A 143 3.87 5.82 9.04
CA ARG A 143 3.28 6.86 9.88
C ARG A 143 1.98 7.33 9.24
N VAL A 144 1.02 7.78 10.04
CA VAL A 144 -0.26 8.31 9.54
C VAL A 144 -0.03 9.43 8.52
N GLY A 145 0.82 10.42 8.83
CA GLY A 145 1.12 11.51 7.90
C GLY A 145 1.73 11.04 6.59
N MET A 146 2.56 10.00 6.61
CA MET A 146 3.14 9.41 5.39
C MET A 146 2.07 8.73 4.52
N LEU A 147 1.16 7.96 5.12
CA LEU A 147 0.05 7.38 4.36
C LEU A 147 -0.87 8.49 3.82
N GLY A 148 -1.18 9.49 4.63
CA GLY A 148 -1.99 10.64 4.22
C GLY A 148 -1.37 11.41 3.05
N HIS A 149 -0.04 11.56 3.03
CA HIS A 149 0.71 12.14 1.91
C HIS A 149 0.44 11.39 0.60
N GLU A 150 0.55 10.06 0.60
CA GLU A 150 0.32 9.27 -0.61
C GLU A 150 -1.16 9.23 -1.01
N VAL A 151 -2.07 9.24 -0.04
CA VAL A 151 -3.52 9.36 -0.30
C VAL A 151 -3.84 10.71 -0.94
N ALA A 152 -3.18 11.79 -0.52
CA ALA A 152 -3.31 13.10 -1.14
C ALA A 152 -2.89 13.05 -2.61
N HIS A 153 -1.77 12.41 -2.96
CA HIS A 153 -1.40 12.20 -4.36
C HIS A 153 -2.47 11.43 -5.15
N ALA A 154 -3.05 10.39 -4.56
CA ALA A 154 -4.12 9.63 -5.20
C ALA A 154 -5.36 10.48 -5.48
N ILE A 155 -5.80 11.29 -4.50
CA ILE A 155 -6.95 12.21 -4.65
C ILE A 155 -6.63 13.30 -5.67
N ILE A 156 -5.52 14.03 -5.53
CA ILE A 156 -5.16 15.16 -6.39
C ILE A 156 -5.04 14.72 -7.85
N SER A 157 -4.42 13.57 -8.11
CA SER A 157 -4.22 13.05 -9.47
C SER A 157 -5.51 12.59 -10.17
N HIS A 158 -6.58 12.36 -9.41
CA HIS A 158 -7.88 11.90 -9.93
C HIS A 158 -9.00 12.94 -9.79
N TYR A 159 -8.83 13.96 -8.96
CA TYR A 159 -9.81 15.02 -8.75
C TYR A 159 -9.79 16.04 -9.91
N PHE A 160 -8.60 16.40 -10.38
CA PHE A 160 -8.45 17.34 -11.50
C PHE A 160 -8.45 16.61 -12.84
N VAL A 161 -9.19 17.15 -13.81
CA VAL A 161 -9.18 16.66 -15.20
C VAL A 161 -7.77 16.73 -15.81
N VAL A 162 -7.03 17.79 -15.47
CA VAL A 162 -5.62 17.93 -15.79
C VAL A 162 -4.87 18.01 -14.47
N PRO A 163 -3.98 17.04 -14.15
CA PRO A 163 -3.31 17.03 -12.87
C PRO A 163 -2.44 18.30 -12.70
N PRO A 164 -2.39 18.88 -11.48
CA PRO A 164 -1.53 20.03 -11.22
C PRO A 164 -0.04 19.71 -11.47
N PRO A 165 0.82 20.72 -11.66
CA PRO A 165 2.27 20.50 -11.74
C PRO A 165 2.79 19.73 -10.53
N ALA A 166 3.76 18.82 -10.73
CA ALA A 166 4.26 17.93 -9.68
C ALA A 166 4.61 18.68 -8.38
N LYS A 167 5.29 19.82 -8.48
CA LYS A 167 5.64 20.65 -7.31
C LYS A 167 4.42 21.14 -6.51
N VAL A 168 3.30 21.43 -7.18
CA VAL A 168 2.06 21.82 -6.50
C VAL A 168 1.45 20.63 -5.78
N GLN A 169 1.47 19.45 -6.39
CA GLN A 169 1.01 18.22 -5.74
C GLN A 169 1.81 17.93 -4.47
N GLU A 170 3.14 18.01 -4.52
CA GLU A 170 4.00 17.84 -3.34
C GLU A 170 3.70 18.85 -2.22
N ILE A 171 3.38 20.10 -2.56
CA ILE A 171 3.00 21.12 -1.57
C ILE A 171 1.69 20.75 -0.87
N LEU A 172 0.68 20.29 -1.63
CA LEU A 172 -0.61 19.89 -1.09
C LEU A 172 -0.49 18.60 -0.25
N SER A 173 0.23 17.59 -0.76
CA SER A 173 0.51 16.35 -0.02
C SER A 173 1.32 16.61 1.26
N GLY A 174 2.32 17.50 1.19
CA GLY A 174 3.09 17.93 2.36
C GLY A 174 2.25 18.70 3.39
N TYR A 175 1.27 19.50 2.95
CA TYR A 175 0.32 20.16 3.85
C TYR A 175 -0.59 19.17 4.56
N VAL A 176 -1.06 18.13 3.85
CA VAL A 176 -1.82 17.01 4.44
C VAL A 176 -0.98 16.29 5.48
N GLU A 177 0.26 15.90 5.16
CA GLU A 177 1.15 15.23 6.10
C GLU A 177 1.37 16.07 7.37
N TYR A 178 1.65 17.36 7.21
CA TYR A 178 1.82 18.29 8.32
C TYR A 178 0.56 18.36 9.20
N SER A 179 -0.62 18.49 8.59
CA SER A 179 -1.90 18.63 9.30
C SER A 179 -2.23 17.36 10.09
N LEU A 180 -2.05 16.18 9.49
CA LEU A 180 -2.26 14.90 10.16
C LEU A 180 -1.30 14.72 11.34
N ASN A 181 0.00 14.94 11.14
CA ASN A 181 1.00 14.81 12.21
C ASN A 181 0.67 15.74 13.39
N LYS A 182 0.32 16.99 13.10
CA LYS A 182 -0.07 17.98 14.13
C LYS A 182 -1.31 17.55 14.93
N SER A 183 -2.26 16.87 14.30
CA SER A 183 -3.48 16.39 14.96
C SER A 183 -3.24 15.11 15.76
N THR A 184 -2.31 14.24 15.31
CA THR A 184 -2.04 12.95 15.93
C THR A 184 -0.95 12.96 17.02
N ASP A 185 -0.15 14.03 17.10
CA ASP A 185 0.91 14.21 18.11
C ASP A 185 0.40 14.76 19.46
N LYS A 186 -0.93 14.98 19.58
CA LYS A 186 -1.59 15.41 20.82
C LYS A 186 -2.04 14.22 21.67
#